data_AF-A0A4R2CGJ9-F1
#
_entry.id   AF-A0A4R2CGJ9-F1
#
_cell.length_a   1.000
_cell.length_b   1.000
_cell.length_c   1.000
_cell.angle_alpha   90.00
_cell.angle_beta   90.00
_cell.angle_gamma   90.00
#
_symmetry.space_group_name_H-M   'P 1'
#
loop_
_entity.id
_entity.type
_entity.pdbx_description
1 polymer ?
#
loop_
_entity_poly.entity_id
_entity_poly.type
_entity_poly.pdbx_seq_one_letter_code
_entity_poly.pdbx_strand_id
1 'polypeptide(L)' 'MSEPVPAVRSKPGEYFVAAERVEVDLQFWYGDAVYEVISVPRRWGAAWMATVRQIEGLRPGIEFRAMLHVGRKVDG' A
#
# COMPACT_ATOMS: atom_id res chain seq x y z
N MET A 1 4.23 8.88 14.64
CA MET A 1 3.98 8.04 13.45
C MET A 1 2.49 7.85 13.37
N SER A 2 1.89 7.99 12.19
CA SER A 2 0.46 7.74 11.99
C SER A 2 0.19 6.23 12.05
N GLU A 3 -0.97 5.84 12.58
CA GLU A 3 -1.37 4.42 12.60
C GLU A 3 -1.50 3.88 11.16
N PRO A 4 -1.04 2.64 10.88
CA PRO A 4 -1.18 2.05 9.55
C PRO A 4 -2.65 1.89 9.15
N VAL A 5 -2.98 2.23 7.90
CA VAL A 5 -4.35 2.13 7.38
C VAL A 5 -4.66 0.72 6.86
N PRO A 6 -5.93 0.27 6.87
CA PRO A 6 -6.30 -0.99 6.25
C PRO A 6 -6.04 -1.01 4.75
N ALA A 7 -5.62 -2.17 4.24
CA ALA A 7 -5.57 -2.45 2.81
C ALA A 7 -6.13 -3.82 2.43
N VAL A 8 -6.66 -3.92 1.22
CA VAL A 8 -7.11 -5.18 0.61
C VAL A 8 -6.31 -5.44 -0.65
N ARG A 9 -5.77 -6.66 -0.79
CA ARG A 9 -5.07 -7.07 -2.01
C ARG A 9 -6.06 -7.48 -3.10
N SER A 10 -5.96 -6.85 -4.27
CA SER A 10 -6.74 -7.19 -5.46
C SER A 10 -6.11 -8.35 -6.24
N LYS A 11 -4.81 -8.23 -6.52
CA LYS A 11 -3.96 -9.24 -7.15
C LYS A 11 -2.53 -9.09 -6.63
N PRO A 12 -1.60 -10.01 -6.94
CA PRO A 12 -0.20 -9.87 -6.51
C PRO A 12 0.36 -8.50 -6.92
N GLY A 13 0.85 -7.74 -5.93
CA GLY A 13 1.40 -6.39 -6.14
C GLY A 13 0.35 -5.28 -6.34
N GLU A 14 -0.94 -5.52 -6.12
CA GLU A 14 -1.98 -4.49 -6.24
C GLU A 14 -2.90 -4.45 -5.01
N TYR A 15 -3.05 -3.26 -4.41
CA TYR A 15 -3.77 -3.04 -3.16
C TYR A 15 -4.74 -1.87 -3.26
N PHE A 16 -5.89 -1.99 -2.60
CA PHE A 16 -6.78 -0.89 -2.26
C PHE A 16 -6.48 -0.46 -0.83
N VAL A 17 -6.02 0.76 -0.64
CA VAL A 17 -5.65 1.35 0.64
C VAL A 17 -6.74 2.32 1.11
N ALA A 18 -7.14 2.21 2.37
CA ALA A 18 -8.12 3.10 3.01
C ALA A 18 -7.49 4.45 3.39
N ALA A 19 -6.91 5.12 2.40
CA ALA A 19 -6.30 6.45 2.51
C ALA A 19 -6.89 7.39 1.45
N GLU A 20 -6.79 8.70 1.68
CA GLU A 20 -7.20 9.73 0.72
C GLU A 20 -6.17 9.91 -0.41
N ARG A 21 -4.89 9.67 -0.11
CA ARG A 21 -3.75 9.84 -1.02
C ARG A 21 -2.65 8.84 -0.71
N VAL A 22 -1.78 8.61 -1.68
CA VAL A 22 -0.58 7.79 -1.52
C VAL A 22 0.63 8.72 -1.47
N GLU A 23 1.38 8.65 -0.38
CA GLU A 23 2.58 9.45 -0.13
C GLU A 23 3.70 8.59 0.45
N VAL A 24 4.92 9.12 0.44
CA VAL A 24 6.04 8.50 1.18
C VAL A 24 5.67 8.43 2.67
N ASP A 25 6.11 7.37 3.34
CA ASP A 25 5.81 7.04 4.74
C ASP A 25 4.33 6.68 5.00
N LEU A 26 3.49 6.57 3.95
CA LEU A 26 2.18 5.94 4.09
C LEU A 26 2.39 4.48 4.51
N GLN A 27 1.86 4.14 5.68
CA GLN A 27 1.84 2.78 6.19
C GLN A 27 0.46 2.16 6.04
N PHE A 28 0.40 0.91 5.59
CA PHE A 28 -0.84 0.16 5.50
C PHE A 28 -0.63 -1.30 5.91
N TRP A 29 -1.63 -1.89 6.56
CA TRP A 29 -1.62 -3.29 6.93
C TRP A 29 -2.45 -4.14 5.95
N TYR A 30 -1.93 -5.32 5.62
CA TYR A 30 -2.62 -6.36 4.86
C TYR A 30 -2.27 -7.73 5.44
N GLY A 31 -3.29 -8.48 5.87
CA GLY A 31 -3.08 -9.67 6.69
C GLY A 31 -2.34 -9.30 7.98
N ASP A 32 -1.31 -10.08 8.33
CA ASP A 32 -0.48 -9.88 9.53
C ASP A 32 0.80 -9.06 9.24
N ALA A 33 0.82 -8.30 8.14
CA ALA A 33 2.00 -7.54 7.72
C ALA A 33 1.68 -6.04 7.58
N VAL A 34 2.66 -5.21 7.92
CA VAL A 34 2.63 -3.76 7.70
C VAL A 34 3.63 -3.43 6.59
N TYR A 35 3.17 -2.62 5.64
CA TYR A 35 3.95 -2.13 4.51
C TYR A 35 4.03 -0.61 4.56
N GLU A 36 5.16 -0.07 4.13
CA GLU A 36 5.43 1.37 4.06
C GLU A 36 5.79 1.76 2.63
N VAL A 37 5.24 2.86 2.15
CA VAL A 37 5.64 3.47 0.88
C VAL A 37 6.98 4.19 1.06
N ILE A 38 8.02 3.74 0.35
CA ILE A 38 9.39 4.26 0.51
C ILE A 38 9.89 5.06 -0.70
N SER A 39 9.07 5.21 -1.73
CA SER A 39 9.40 5.97 -2.94
C SER A 39 8.31 6.96 -3.27
N VAL A 40 8.66 8.08 -3.91
CA VAL A 40 7.69 9.05 -4.43
C VAL A 40 6.67 8.36 -5.35
N PRO A 41 5.38 8.33 -4.98
CA PRO A 41 4.35 7.66 -5.76
C PRO A 41 4.11 8.37 -7.10
N ARG A 42 3.91 7.59 -8.16
CA ARG A 42 3.56 8.10 -9.49
C ARG A 42 2.12 7.74 -9.82
N ARG A 43 1.28 8.74 -10.08
CA ARG A 43 -0.14 8.53 -10.40
C ARG A 43 -0.35 8.06 -11.84
N TRP A 44 -1.00 6.92 -12.01
CA TRP A 44 -1.32 6.26 -13.28
C TRP A 44 -2.84 6.06 -13.35
N GLY A 45 -3.55 7.04 -13.92
CA GLY A 45 -5.02 7.07 -13.90
C GLY A 45 -5.56 7.22 -12.47
N ALA A 46 -6.39 6.26 -12.04
CA ALA A 46 -6.95 6.20 -10.69
C ALA A 46 -6.01 5.54 -9.66
N ALA A 47 -4.92 4.91 -10.12
CA ALA A 47 -3.97 4.18 -9.28
C ALA A 47 -2.66 4.95 -9.07
N TRP A 48 -1.88 4.52 -8.09
CA TRP A 48 -0.55 5.03 -7.77
C TRP A 48 0.46 3.89 -7.84
N MET A 49 1.54 4.07 -8.58
CA MET A 49 2.66 3.13 -8.60
C MET A 49 3.73 3.61 -7.62
N ALA A 50 4.14 2.75 -6.69
CA ALA A 50 5.20 3.05 -5.73
C ALA A 50 5.97 1.78 -5.32
N THR A 51 7.21 1.94 -4.84
CA THR A 51 7.91 0.90 -4.09
C THR A 51 7.42 0.91 -2.65
N VAL A 52 7.06 -0.27 -2.16
CA VAL A 52 6.71 -0.51 -0.76
C VAL A 52 7.71 -1.45 -0.11
N ARG A 53 7.91 -1.28 1.19
CA ARG A 53 8.75 -2.12 2.05
C ARG A 53 7.90 -2.74 3.14
N GLN A 54 8.07 -4.03 3.37
CA GLN A 54 7.48 -4.67 4.55
C GLN A 54 8.26 -4.25 5.80
N ILE A 55 7.62 -3.60 6.76
CA ILE A 55 8.25 -3.18 8.03
C ILE A 55 7.90 -4.12 9.19
N GLU A 56 6.76 -4.82 9.10
CA GLU A 56 6.34 -5.84 10.07
C GLU A 56 5.80 -7.10 9.37
N GLY A 57 5.88 -8.26 10.03
CA GLY A 57 5.36 -9.55 9.55
C GLY A 57 6.46 -10.55 9.19
N LEU A 58 6.15 -11.52 8.31
CA LEU A 58 7.01 -12.68 8.02
C LEU A 58 8.32 -12.37 7.28
N ARG A 59 8.40 -11.27 6.52
CA ARG A 59 9.59 -10.90 5.73
C ARG A 59 9.93 -9.41 5.85
N PRO A 60 10.28 -8.90 7.05
CA PRO A 60 10.67 -7.50 7.20
C PRO A 60 11.86 -7.15 6.30
N GLY A 61 11.83 -5.97 5.71
CA GLY A 61 12.86 -5.47 4.79
C GLY A 61 12.68 -5.85 3.32
N ILE A 62 11.72 -6.72 2.95
CA ILE A 62 11.45 -6.99 1.54
C ILE A 62 10.84 -5.77 0.86
N GLU A 63 11.37 -5.43 -0.31
CA GLU A 63 10.91 -4.31 -1.13
C GLU A 63 10.35 -4.80 -2.45
N PHE A 64 9.25 -4.21 -2.89
CA PHE A 64 8.67 -4.50 -4.20
C PHE A 64 7.83 -3.34 -4.71
N ARG A 65 7.64 -3.29 -6.03
CA ARG A 65 6.71 -2.33 -6.65
C ARG A 65 5.27 -2.78 -6.46
N ALA A 66 4.43 -1.86 -6.04
CA ALA A 66 3.01 -2.07 -5.86
C ALA A 66 2.18 -0.99 -6.55
N MET A 67 1.01 -1.40 -7.02
CA MET A 67 -0.04 -0.51 -7.50
C MET A 67 -1.07 -0.31 -6.39
N LEU A 68 -1.25 0.94 -5.98
CA LEU A 68 -2.06 1.35 -4.83
C LEU A 68 -3.25 2.18 -5.32
N HIS A 69 -4.45 1.72 -4.99
CA HIS A 69 -5.71 2.40 -5.25
C HIS A 69 -6.20 3.03 -3.95
N VAL A 70 -6.63 4.27 -3.98
CA VAL A 70 -7.19 4.95 -2.80
C VAL A 70 -8.69 4.68 -2.66
N GLY A 71 -9.17 4.59 -1.43
CA GLY A 71 -10.60 4.46 -1.11
C GLY A 71 -11.07 3.03 -0.86
N ARG A 72 -12.40 2.86 -0.75
CA ARG A 72 -13.05 1.57 -0.53
C ARG A 72 -13.15 0.80 -1.86
N LYS A 73 -12.69 -0.45 -1.89
CA LYS A 73 -13.06 -1.38 -2.95
C LYS A 73 -14.58 -1.57 -2.88
N VAL A 74 -15.31 -1.09 -3.89
CA VAL A 74 -16.72 -1.42 -4.06
C VAL A 74 -16.74 -2.78 -4.74
N ASP A 75 -17.11 -3.83 -4.01
CA ASP A 75 -17.40 -5.11 -4.65
C ASP A 75 -18.62 -4.89 -5.55
N GLY A 76 -18.41 -5.01 -6.86
CA GLY A 76 -19.47 -5.01 -7.87
C GLY A 76 -20.05 -6.39 -8.08
#